data_AF-A0A9D6F3R2-F1
#
_entry.id   AF-A0A9D6F3R2-F1
#
_cell.length_a   1.000
_cell.length_b   1.000
_cell.length_c   1.000
_cell.angle_alpha   90.00
_cell.angle_beta   90.00
_cell.angle_gamma   90.00
#
_symmetry.space_group_name_H-M   'P 1'
#
loop_
_entity.id
_entity.type
_entity.pdbx_description
1 polymer ?
#
loop_
_entity_poly.entity_id
_entity_poly.type
_entity_poly.pdbx_seq_one_letter_code
_entity_poly.pdbx_strand_id
1 'polypeptide(L)'
;MLHRLLAVALTLTLVPTLARADAFDNYINSILAKIPDSKLALKITRLTPELMTQHNRALPGIVSTFIVVKTNDDRYAKLLVLHGRQKLSDKESVPIMLIDRYVTYREGEERTIHALGKNVRLFDGFRFNLDLGQVVPKNVAADLRVGVKDNFPYLETVGKAQMYIVTKHLPEANPVKPAKLVVGAKFETRYFNGAYKLHDDGRRSGTLHLKVDAKGEVSGHFYSDKDGQKYEVSGKVSPNPQHKIDFFITYPRTMQFFTGFLFTGNGAAITGTSRLEMRETGFYAVREK
;
A
#
# COMPACT_ATOMS: atom_id res chain seq x y z
N MET A 1 -36.67 -18.85 40.69
CA MET A 1 -35.41 -19.54 40.31
C MET A 1 -35.16 -19.36 38.81
N LEU A 2 -34.94 -18.10 38.43
CA LEU A 2 -34.66 -17.62 37.08
C LEU A 2 -33.54 -16.58 37.32
N HIS A 3 -32.60 -16.39 36.40
CA HIS A 3 -31.47 -15.42 36.48
C HIS A 3 -30.16 -15.91 37.13
N ARG A 4 -29.60 -17.05 36.71
CA ARG A 4 -28.14 -17.25 36.83
C ARG A 4 -27.58 -18.01 35.63
N LEU A 5 -26.59 -17.39 34.98
CA LEU A 5 -25.54 -17.99 34.15
C LEU A 5 -25.83 -18.22 32.64
N LEU A 6 -26.47 -17.26 31.99
CA LEU A 6 -26.40 -17.10 30.52
C LEU A 6 -25.55 -15.86 30.18
N ALA A 7 -24.28 -15.84 30.59
CA ALA A 7 -23.41 -14.67 30.40
C ALA A 7 -21.93 -15.05 30.15
N VAL A 8 -21.67 -16.15 29.43
CA VAL A 8 -20.29 -16.60 29.11
C VAL A 8 -20.04 -16.78 27.60
N ALA A 9 -21.03 -16.65 26.73
CA ALA A 9 -20.90 -17.04 25.32
C ALA A 9 -20.77 -15.90 24.29
N LEU A 10 -20.42 -14.67 24.69
CA LEU A 10 -20.29 -13.57 23.72
C LEU A 10 -19.10 -12.64 23.97
N THR A 11 -17.98 -13.17 24.48
CA THR A 11 -16.65 -12.58 24.21
C THR A 11 -16.09 -13.25 22.97
N LEU A 12 -16.82 -13.12 21.84
CA LEU A 12 -16.24 -13.28 20.53
C LEU A 12 -15.25 -12.13 20.39
N THR A 13 -13.99 -12.50 20.55
CA THR A 13 -12.80 -11.71 20.28
C THR A 13 -12.95 -11.04 18.92
N LEU A 14 -13.48 -9.82 18.94
CA LEU A 14 -13.15 -8.77 17.97
C LEU A 14 -11.65 -8.54 18.11
N VAL A 15 -10.85 -9.45 17.55
CA VAL A 15 -9.46 -9.15 17.23
C VAL A 15 -9.59 -8.03 16.20
N PRO A 16 -9.21 -6.78 16.52
CA PRO A 16 -9.13 -5.77 15.49
C PRO A 16 -8.13 -6.33 14.48
N THR A 17 -8.61 -6.66 13.29
CA THR A 17 -7.76 -6.83 12.12
C THR A 17 -7.16 -5.44 11.89
N LEU A 18 -6.07 -5.16 12.59
CA LEU A 18 -5.19 -4.06 12.23
C LEU A 18 -4.89 -4.30 10.76
N ALA A 19 -5.44 -3.45 9.90
CA ALA A 19 -5.21 -3.44 8.46
C ALA A 19 -3.73 -3.14 8.25
N ARG A 20 -2.92 -4.18 8.46
CA ARG A 20 -1.48 -4.13 8.34
C ARG A 20 -1.22 -4.21 6.85
N ALA A 21 -0.53 -3.18 6.33
CA ALA A 21 0.06 -3.24 5.00
C ALA A 21 0.77 -4.60 4.86
N ASP A 22 0.40 -5.36 3.84
CA ASP A 22 0.97 -6.68 3.64
C ASP A 22 2.27 -6.58 2.83
N ALA A 23 2.90 -7.72 2.56
CA ALA A 23 4.20 -7.74 1.89
C ALA A 23 4.17 -7.08 0.50
N PHE A 24 3.03 -7.06 -0.20
CA PHE A 24 2.91 -6.43 -1.51
C PHE A 24 3.01 -4.90 -1.40
N ASP A 25 2.41 -4.30 -0.37
CA ASP A 25 2.37 -2.84 -0.21
C ASP A 25 3.77 -2.26 -0.02
N ASN A 26 4.69 -3.03 0.57
CA ASN A 26 6.08 -2.62 0.77
C ASN A 26 6.91 -2.53 -0.52
N TYR A 27 6.46 -3.13 -1.63
CA TYR A 27 7.14 -2.97 -2.93
C TYR A 27 6.76 -1.63 -3.55
N ILE A 28 7.57 -0.62 -3.27
CA ILE A 28 7.47 0.74 -3.82
C ILE A 28 8.31 0.88 -5.10
N ASN A 29 8.17 1.99 -5.82
CA ASN A 29 8.77 2.15 -7.15
C ASN A 29 10.29 1.97 -7.14
N SER A 30 10.98 2.48 -6.11
CA SER A 30 12.43 2.33 -5.95
C SER A 30 12.90 0.89 -5.78
N ILE A 31 12.04 0.00 -5.27
CA ILE A 31 12.31 -1.44 -5.16
C ILE A 31 12.00 -2.12 -6.50
N LEU A 32 10.88 -1.76 -7.14
CA LEU A 32 10.51 -2.32 -8.45
C LEU A 32 11.57 -2.04 -9.51
N ALA A 33 12.20 -0.86 -9.47
CA ALA A 33 13.28 -0.47 -10.36
C ALA A 33 14.51 -1.41 -10.31
N LYS A 34 14.72 -2.12 -9.20
CA LYS A 34 15.84 -3.06 -9.02
C LYS A 34 15.52 -4.49 -9.46
N ILE A 35 14.26 -4.79 -9.73
CA ILE A 35 13.80 -6.14 -10.10
C ILE A 35 14.48 -6.66 -11.38
N PRO A 36 14.67 -5.86 -12.45
CA PRO A 36 15.34 -6.34 -13.66
C PRO A 36 16.74 -6.91 -13.43
N ASP A 37 17.47 -6.39 -12.44
CA ASP A 37 18.84 -6.79 -12.13
C ASP A 37 18.94 -7.78 -10.96
N SER A 38 17.78 -8.16 -10.37
CA SER A 38 17.73 -9.02 -9.20
C SER A 38 17.81 -10.51 -9.57
N LYS A 39 18.68 -11.25 -8.88
CA LYS A 39 18.72 -12.73 -8.96
C LYS A 39 17.49 -13.41 -8.34
N LEU A 40 16.65 -12.65 -7.62
CA LEU A 40 15.40 -13.13 -7.00
C LEU A 40 14.18 -12.89 -7.90
N ALA A 41 14.40 -12.53 -9.16
CA ALA A 41 13.37 -12.41 -10.18
C ALA A 41 13.82 -13.08 -11.47
N LEU A 42 12.86 -13.60 -12.24
CA LEU A 42 13.11 -14.17 -13.55
C LEU A 42 12.36 -13.34 -14.59
N LYS A 43 13.06 -12.89 -15.62
CA LYS A 43 12.44 -12.26 -16.79
C LYS A 43 11.72 -13.33 -17.60
N ILE A 44 10.44 -13.13 -17.87
CA ILE A 44 9.59 -14.06 -18.62
C ILE A 44 8.80 -13.31 -19.68
N THR A 45 8.57 -13.95 -20.83
CA THR A 45 7.68 -13.40 -21.86
C THR A 45 6.24 -13.84 -21.65
N ARG A 46 6.06 -14.99 -20.99
CA ARG A 46 4.78 -15.63 -20.71
C ARG A 46 4.74 -16.21 -19.30
N LEU A 47 3.65 -15.96 -18.60
CA LEU A 47 3.32 -16.50 -17.29
C LEU A 47 2.27 -17.61 -17.46
N THR A 48 2.66 -18.84 -17.18
CA THR A 48 1.80 -20.03 -17.28
C THR A 48 1.37 -20.53 -15.90
N PRO A 49 0.32 -21.37 -15.79
CA PRO A 49 -0.13 -21.93 -14.53
C PRO A 49 0.94 -22.70 -13.76
N GLU A 50 1.86 -23.37 -14.46
CA GLU A 50 2.97 -24.11 -13.87
C GLU A 50 3.94 -23.15 -13.16
N LEU A 51 4.36 -22.07 -13.85
CA LEU A 51 5.20 -21.02 -13.26
C LEU A 51 4.50 -20.35 -12.08
N MET A 52 3.19 -20.11 -12.22
CA MET A 52 2.40 -19.52 -11.14
C MET A 52 2.40 -20.42 -9.90
N THR A 53 2.14 -21.71 -10.07
CA THR A 53 2.12 -22.69 -8.98
C THR A 53 3.49 -22.80 -8.29
N GLN A 54 4.57 -22.75 -9.06
CA GLN A 54 5.94 -22.80 -8.53
C GLN A 54 6.29 -21.58 -7.67
N HIS A 55 5.70 -20.41 -7.94
CA HIS A 55 6.10 -19.13 -7.35
C HIS A 55 4.96 -18.34 -6.67
N ASN A 56 3.81 -18.98 -6.39
CA ASN A 56 2.63 -18.32 -5.79
C ASN A 56 2.78 -17.93 -4.30
N ARG A 57 3.93 -18.18 -3.69
CA ARG A 57 4.22 -17.86 -2.28
C ARG A 57 5.54 -17.09 -2.12
N ALA A 58 5.95 -16.39 -3.17
CA ALA A 58 7.16 -15.58 -3.12
C ALA A 58 7.07 -14.48 -2.04
N LEU A 59 5.87 -13.94 -1.79
CA LEU A 59 5.64 -12.92 -0.77
C LEU A 59 5.09 -13.53 0.54
N PRO A 60 5.59 -13.10 1.72
CA PRO A 60 5.09 -13.56 3.02
C PRO A 60 3.59 -13.32 3.20
N GLY A 61 2.86 -14.35 3.59
CA GLY A 61 1.42 -14.27 3.92
C GLY A 61 0.48 -14.14 2.72
N ILE A 62 1.01 -14.17 1.48
CA ILE A 62 0.23 -14.02 0.25
C ILE A 62 0.29 -15.32 -0.55
N VAL A 63 -0.86 -15.78 -1.04
CA VAL A 63 -0.98 -16.94 -1.94
C VAL A 63 -1.45 -16.42 -3.30
N SER A 64 -0.52 -15.90 -4.08
CA SER A 64 -0.68 -15.40 -5.45
C SER A 64 0.68 -15.22 -6.09
N THR A 65 0.75 -15.34 -7.41
CA THR A 65 2.02 -15.10 -8.11
C THR A 65 2.27 -13.59 -8.18
N PHE A 66 3.39 -13.16 -7.60
CA PHE A 66 3.81 -11.77 -7.64
C PHE A 66 4.66 -11.52 -8.88
N ILE A 67 4.17 -10.64 -9.75
CA ILE A 67 4.90 -10.21 -10.95
C ILE A 67 5.10 -8.71 -10.96
N VAL A 68 6.16 -8.30 -11.65
CA VAL A 68 6.48 -6.90 -11.93
C VAL A 68 6.50 -6.74 -13.44
N VAL A 69 5.83 -5.71 -13.93
CA VAL A 69 5.77 -5.37 -15.35
C VAL A 69 6.35 -3.98 -15.54
N LYS A 70 7.35 -3.85 -16.41
CA LYS A 70 7.73 -2.56 -16.97
C LYS A 70 6.83 -2.32 -18.17
N THR A 71 5.96 -1.30 -18.11
CA THR A 71 4.94 -1.04 -19.13
C THR A 71 5.56 -0.53 -20.43
N ASN A 72 4.73 -0.38 -21.47
CA ASN A 72 5.17 0.22 -22.73
C ASN A 72 5.62 1.68 -22.59
N ASP A 73 5.13 2.37 -21.55
CA ASP A 73 5.47 3.76 -21.19
C ASP A 73 6.60 3.84 -20.13
N ASP A 74 7.38 2.77 -19.98
CA ASP A 74 8.53 2.68 -19.05
C ASP A 74 8.18 2.78 -17.55
N ARG A 75 6.90 2.68 -17.18
CA ARG A 75 6.47 2.70 -15.77
C ARG A 75 6.57 1.31 -15.15
N TYR A 76 6.78 1.24 -13.84
CA TYR A 76 6.73 -0.01 -13.11
C TYR A 76 5.35 -0.26 -12.52
N ALA A 77 4.80 -1.43 -12.84
CA ALA A 77 3.62 -1.99 -12.25
C ALA A 77 3.94 -3.24 -11.45
N LYS A 78 3.26 -3.43 -10.32
CA LYS A 78 3.31 -4.65 -9.52
C LYS A 78 1.93 -5.29 -9.48
N LEU A 79 1.87 -6.62 -9.60
CA LEU A 79 0.61 -7.37 -9.69
C LEU A 79 0.66 -8.64 -8.84
N LEU A 80 -0.48 -8.96 -8.24
CA LEU A 80 -0.79 -10.31 -7.80
C LEU A 80 -1.71 -10.97 -8.81
N VAL A 81 -1.28 -12.11 -9.34
CA VAL A 81 -2.00 -12.81 -10.40
C VAL A 81 -2.25 -14.25 -9.97
N LEU A 82 -3.46 -14.72 -10.28
CA LEU A 82 -3.90 -16.10 -10.12
C LEU A 82 -4.45 -16.60 -11.47
N HIS A 83 -4.38 -17.90 -11.68
CA HIS A 83 -5.16 -18.55 -12.73
C HIS A 83 -6.36 -19.26 -12.08
N GLY A 84 -7.44 -19.42 -12.84
CA GLY A 84 -8.62 -20.09 -12.33
C GLY A 84 -9.63 -20.41 -13.41
N ARG A 85 -10.85 -20.72 -12.99
CA ARG A 85 -11.99 -20.94 -13.88
C ARG A 85 -13.17 -20.08 -13.45
N GLN A 86 -13.81 -19.42 -14.40
CA GLN A 86 -15.08 -18.74 -14.20
C GLN A 86 -16.21 -19.69 -14.56
N LYS A 87 -17.06 -20.04 -13.59
CA LYS A 87 -18.30 -20.77 -13.85
C LYS A 87 -19.24 -19.89 -14.69
N LEU A 88 -19.76 -20.44 -15.79
CA LEU A 88 -20.78 -19.82 -16.64
C LEU A 88 -22.15 -20.47 -16.42
N SER A 89 -22.16 -21.78 -16.17
CA SER A 89 -23.34 -22.57 -15.81
C SER A 89 -22.93 -23.76 -14.92
N ASP A 90 -23.88 -24.61 -14.53
CA ASP A 90 -23.56 -25.82 -13.73
C ASP A 90 -22.65 -26.82 -14.45
N LYS A 91 -22.62 -26.78 -15.79
CA LYS A 91 -21.84 -27.70 -16.61
C LYS A 91 -20.66 -27.03 -17.32
N GLU A 92 -20.61 -25.70 -17.30
CA GLU A 92 -19.68 -24.93 -18.10
C GLU A 92 -18.86 -23.97 -17.23
N SER A 93 -17.55 -23.99 -17.47
CA SER A 93 -16.63 -23.00 -16.93
C SER A 93 -15.53 -22.70 -17.93
N VAL A 94 -15.05 -21.47 -17.93
CA VAL A 94 -13.98 -21.01 -18.83
C VAL A 94 -12.72 -20.65 -18.06
N PRO A 95 -11.52 -20.90 -18.59
CA PRO A 95 -10.27 -20.44 -17.99
C PRO A 95 -10.21 -18.92 -17.87
N ILE A 96 -9.65 -18.44 -16.77
CA ILE A 96 -9.41 -17.01 -16.56
C ILE A 96 -8.02 -16.76 -15.98
N MET A 97 -7.48 -15.58 -16.28
CA MET A 97 -6.45 -14.95 -15.47
C MET A 97 -7.14 -13.94 -14.54
N LEU A 98 -6.88 -14.04 -13.24
CA LEU A 98 -7.36 -13.10 -12.25
C LEU A 98 -6.18 -12.23 -11.80
N ILE A 99 -6.26 -10.93 -12.05
CA ILE A 99 -5.42 -9.96 -11.36
C ILE A 99 -6.14 -9.62 -10.05
N ASP A 100 -5.65 -10.18 -8.95
CA ASP A 100 -6.20 -9.97 -7.62
C ASP A 100 -6.06 -8.49 -7.21
N ARG A 101 -4.86 -7.92 -7.43
CA ARG A 101 -4.59 -6.48 -7.36
C ARG A 101 -3.40 -6.06 -8.19
N TYR A 102 -3.39 -4.81 -8.61
CA TYR A 102 -2.25 -4.18 -9.25
C TYR A 102 -2.09 -2.71 -8.82
N VAL A 103 -0.86 -2.23 -8.91
CA VAL A 103 -0.49 -0.82 -8.75
C VAL A 103 0.56 -0.49 -9.79
N THR A 104 0.33 0.56 -10.57
CA THR A 104 1.27 1.19 -11.48
C THR A 104 1.72 2.50 -10.86
N TYR A 105 3.03 2.71 -10.72
CA TYR A 105 3.57 3.96 -10.15
C TYR A 105 3.88 4.99 -11.23
N ARG A 106 3.81 6.27 -10.86
CA ARG A 106 4.27 7.37 -11.71
C ARG A 106 5.80 7.32 -11.80
N GLU A 107 6.32 7.61 -12.99
CA GLU A 107 7.77 7.72 -13.22
C GLU A 107 8.39 8.82 -12.35
N GLY A 108 9.61 8.58 -11.84
CA GLY A 108 10.34 9.52 -10.98
C GLY A 108 9.82 9.66 -9.55
N GLU A 109 8.64 9.12 -9.26
CA GLU A 109 7.99 9.19 -7.95
C GLU A 109 8.14 7.88 -7.18
N GLU A 110 8.36 7.95 -5.87
CA GLU A 110 8.61 6.75 -5.08
C GLU A 110 7.34 5.92 -4.82
N ARG A 111 6.22 6.61 -4.55
CA ARG A 111 4.95 6.01 -4.11
C ARG A 111 3.72 6.53 -4.84
N THR A 112 3.83 7.60 -5.61
CA THR A 112 2.69 8.21 -6.32
C THR A 112 2.09 7.21 -7.30
N ILE A 113 0.80 6.94 -7.13
CA ILE A 113 0.08 5.94 -7.91
C ILE A 113 -0.39 6.58 -9.23
N HIS A 114 -0.07 5.92 -10.34
CA HIS A 114 -0.59 6.27 -11.67
C HIS A 114 -1.92 5.58 -11.96
N ALA A 115 -1.98 4.27 -11.71
CA ALA A 115 -3.19 3.47 -11.83
C ALA A 115 -3.19 2.35 -10.79
N LEU A 116 -4.38 1.95 -10.34
CA LEU A 116 -4.55 0.83 -9.41
C LEU A 116 -5.89 0.14 -9.65
N GLY A 117 -5.96 -1.13 -9.30
CA GLY A 117 -7.21 -1.87 -9.34
C GLY A 117 -7.11 -3.23 -8.68
N LYS A 118 -8.25 -3.89 -8.56
CA LYS A 118 -8.38 -5.19 -7.91
C LYS A 118 -9.46 -6.03 -8.56
N ASN A 119 -9.36 -7.35 -8.40
CA ASN A 119 -10.33 -8.33 -8.87
C ASN A 119 -10.64 -8.22 -10.38
N VAL A 120 -9.63 -7.99 -11.21
CA VAL A 120 -9.81 -7.91 -12.66
C VAL A 120 -9.75 -9.31 -13.24
N ARG A 121 -10.89 -9.79 -13.75
CA ARG A 121 -11.00 -11.07 -14.46
C ARG A 121 -10.73 -10.84 -15.93
N LEU A 122 -9.74 -11.55 -16.46
CA LEU A 122 -9.34 -11.49 -17.85
C LEU A 122 -9.61 -12.84 -18.52
N PHE A 123 -10.37 -12.80 -19.61
CA PHE A 123 -10.72 -13.96 -20.42
C PHE A 123 -9.81 -14.04 -21.65
N ASP A 124 -9.91 -15.13 -22.40
CA ASP A 124 -9.15 -15.31 -23.63
C ASP A 124 -9.27 -14.12 -24.58
N GLY A 125 -8.14 -13.72 -25.17
CA GLY A 125 -8.05 -12.57 -26.08
C GLY A 125 -8.10 -11.19 -25.42
N PHE A 126 -8.40 -11.09 -24.12
CA PHE A 126 -8.42 -9.79 -23.43
C PHE A 126 -7.02 -9.19 -23.39
N ARG A 127 -6.96 -7.87 -23.51
CA ARG A 127 -5.74 -7.09 -23.42
C ARG A 127 -5.88 -6.08 -22.29
N PHE A 128 -4.86 -5.95 -21.46
CA PHE A 128 -4.87 -5.06 -20.30
C PHE A 128 -3.78 -4.01 -20.43
N ASN A 129 -4.15 -2.75 -20.27
CA ASN A 129 -3.24 -1.63 -20.22
C ASN A 129 -3.08 -1.22 -18.75
N LEU A 130 -1.87 -1.30 -18.23
CA LEU A 130 -1.52 -1.07 -16.83
C LEU A 130 -1.41 0.41 -16.49
N ASP A 131 -1.16 1.26 -17.49
CA ASP A 131 -1.12 2.71 -17.33
C ASP A 131 -2.55 3.30 -17.27
N LEU A 132 -3.45 2.78 -18.10
CA LEU A 132 -4.88 3.12 -18.07
C LEU A 132 -5.64 2.40 -16.96
N GLY A 133 -5.14 1.24 -16.53
CA GLY A 133 -5.79 0.38 -15.54
C GLY A 133 -7.05 -0.34 -16.05
N GLN A 134 -7.13 -0.62 -17.34
CA GLN A 134 -8.35 -1.10 -18.00
C GLN A 134 -8.10 -2.18 -19.05
N VAL A 135 -9.14 -2.97 -19.32
CA VAL A 135 -9.20 -3.85 -20.49
C VAL A 135 -9.40 -2.98 -21.72
N VAL A 136 -8.59 -3.19 -22.76
CA VAL A 136 -8.58 -2.37 -23.96
C VAL A 136 -8.82 -3.19 -25.23
N PRO A 137 -9.43 -2.59 -26.28
CA PRO A 137 -9.66 -3.26 -27.55
C PRO A 137 -8.34 -3.47 -28.32
N LYS A 138 -8.39 -4.31 -29.37
CA LYS A 138 -7.19 -4.73 -30.14
C LYS A 138 -6.46 -3.57 -30.84
N ASN A 139 -7.14 -2.48 -31.15
CA ASN A 139 -6.54 -1.29 -31.78
C ASN A 139 -5.86 -0.34 -30.78
N VAL A 140 -5.96 -0.60 -29.48
CA VAL A 140 -5.33 0.21 -28.42
C VAL A 140 -4.08 -0.51 -27.90
N ALA A 141 -3.05 0.25 -27.54
CA ALA A 141 -1.83 -0.29 -26.94
C ALA A 141 -2.14 -0.95 -25.58
N ALA A 142 -1.51 -2.08 -25.31
CA ALA A 142 -1.70 -2.84 -24.09
C ALA A 142 -0.36 -3.43 -23.66
N ASP A 143 -0.20 -3.67 -22.37
CA ASP A 143 1.03 -4.24 -21.80
C ASP A 143 0.93 -5.75 -21.68
N LEU A 144 -0.28 -6.25 -21.39
CA LEU A 144 -0.54 -7.66 -21.17
C LEU A 144 -1.66 -8.17 -22.09
N ARG A 145 -1.55 -9.43 -22.49
CA ARG A 145 -2.60 -10.18 -23.20
C ARG A 145 -2.82 -11.52 -22.51
N VAL A 146 -4.08 -11.92 -22.41
CA VAL A 146 -4.46 -13.27 -22.02
C VAL A 146 -4.66 -14.12 -23.27
N GLY A 147 -4.07 -15.31 -23.24
CA GLY A 147 -4.37 -16.37 -24.19
C GLY A 147 -4.75 -17.65 -23.45
N VAL A 148 -5.44 -18.56 -24.13
CA VAL A 148 -5.72 -19.91 -23.64
C VAL A 148 -5.06 -20.93 -24.56
N LYS A 149 -4.35 -21.89 -23.98
CA LYS A 149 -3.80 -23.05 -24.71
C LYS A 149 -4.15 -24.31 -23.94
N ASP A 150 -4.70 -25.31 -24.62
CA ASP A 150 -5.08 -26.60 -24.03
C ASP A 150 -5.98 -26.44 -22.77
N ASN A 151 -6.90 -25.47 -22.80
CA ASN A 151 -7.79 -25.10 -21.68
C ASN A 151 -7.08 -24.54 -20.42
N PHE A 152 -5.81 -24.14 -20.56
CA PHE A 152 -5.03 -23.42 -19.55
C PHE A 152 -4.79 -21.97 -19.96
N PRO A 153 -5.10 -20.99 -19.09
CA PRO A 153 -4.88 -19.59 -19.40
C PRO A 153 -3.41 -19.23 -19.16
N TYR A 154 -2.88 -18.33 -19.97
CA TYR A 154 -1.56 -17.72 -19.76
C TYR A 154 -1.66 -16.22 -19.96
N LEU A 155 -0.73 -15.49 -19.32
CA LEU A 155 -0.55 -14.06 -19.50
C LEU A 155 0.76 -13.83 -20.24
N GLU A 156 0.79 -12.95 -21.22
CA GLU A 156 2.02 -12.60 -21.94
C GLU A 156 2.13 -11.10 -22.17
N THR A 157 3.35 -10.64 -22.41
CA THR A 157 3.65 -9.23 -22.68
C THR A 157 3.31 -8.86 -24.13
N VAL A 158 2.93 -7.60 -24.33
CA VAL A 158 2.65 -7.03 -25.65
C VAL A 158 3.47 -5.75 -25.86
N GLY A 159 4.01 -5.58 -27.06
CA GLY A 159 4.80 -4.41 -27.43
C GLY A 159 6.21 -4.47 -26.82
N LYS A 160 6.61 -3.39 -26.15
CA LYS A 160 7.89 -3.24 -25.47
C LYS A 160 7.84 -3.63 -23.98
N ALA A 161 6.64 -3.91 -23.46
CA ALA A 161 6.45 -4.27 -22.07
C ALA A 161 7.31 -5.49 -21.69
N GLN A 162 7.81 -5.50 -20.46
CA GLN A 162 8.67 -6.55 -19.93
C GLN A 162 8.07 -7.10 -18.65
N MET A 163 8.03 -8.42 -18.49
CA MET A 163 7.46 -9.08 -17.32
C MET A 163 8.52 -9.86 -16.56
N TYR A 164 8.44 -9.75 -15.24
CA TYR A 164 9.35 -10.38 -14.29
C TYR A 164 8.52 -11.10 -13.24
N ILE A 165 8.80 -12.37 -12.99
CA ILE A 165 8.23 -13.12 -11.88
C ILE A 165 9.20 -13.05 -10.69
N VAL A 166 8.71 -12.61 -9.54
CA VAL A 166 9.52 -12.61 -8.31
C VAL A 166 9.47 -14.01 -7.73
N THR A 167 10.63 -14.65 -7.61
CA THR A 167 10.72 -16.05 -7.16
C THR A 167 10.90 -16.17 -5.66
N LYS A 168 11.37 -15.10 -5.01
CA LYS A 168 11.53 -15.00 -3.55
C LYS A 168 11.43 -13.55 -3.11
N HIS A 169 10.88 -13.32 -1.91
CA HIS A 169 10.78 -11.99 -1.30
C HIS A 169 12.14 -11.28 -1.23
N LEU A 170 12.18 -10.04 -1.72
CA LEU A 170 13.33 -9.16 -1.63
C LEU A 170 13.49 -8.65 -0.19
N PRO A 171 14.67 -8.84 0.45
CA PRO A 171 14.90 -8.39 1.82
C PRO A 171 14.73 -6.87 2.04
N GLU A 172 15.01 -6.07 1.00
CA GLU A 172 14.85 -4.61 1.02
C GLU A 172 13.38 -4.14 1.01
N ALA A 173 12.44 -5.02 0.66
CA ALA A 173 11.01 -4.76 0.82
C ALA A 173 10.49 -5.10 2.23
N ASN A 174 11.38 -5.48 3.16
CA ASN A 174 10.99 -5.59 4.55
C ASN A 174 10.84 -4.19 5.17
N PRO A 175 9.79 -3.94 5.96
CA PRO A 175 9.68 -2.71 6.73
C PRO A 175 10.93 -2.50 7.57
N VAL A 176 11.52 -1.31 7.47
CA VAL A 176 12.62 -0.90 8.34
C VAL A 176 12.06 -0.83 9.75
N LYS A 177 12.59 -1.62 10.69
CA LYS A 177 12.19 -1.54 12.10
C LYS A 177 12.69 -0.20 12.66
N PRO A 178 11.83 0.76 13.01
CA PRO A 178 12.24 1.96 13.71
C PRO A 178 12.93 1.61 15.03
N ALA A 179 13.89 2.45 15.41
CA ALA A 179 14.49 2.35 16.73
C ALA A 179 13.41 2.48 17.81
N LYS A 180 13.49 1.64 18.84
CA LYS A 180 12.56 1.71 19.96
C LYS A 180 12.71 3.06 20.65
N LEU A 181 11.64 3.88 20.61
CA LEU A 181 11.58 5.10 21.39
C LEU A 181 11.50 4.73 22.89
N VAL A 182 12.36 5.35 23.69
CA VAL A 182 12.31 5.31 25.15
C VAL A 182 12.00 6.72 25.63
N VAL A 183 10.86 6.90 26.29
CA VAL A 183 10.47 8.18 26.87
C VAL A 183 11.02 8.27 28.28
N GLY A 184 11.83 9.30 28.55
CA GLY A 184 12.38 9.57 29.88
C GLY A 184 11.38 10.27 30.81
N ALA A 185 11.79 10.51 32.06
CA ALA A 185 10.99 11.23 33.05
C ALA A 185 10.69 12.68 32.65
N LYS A 186 11.57 13.30 31.87
CA LYS A 186 11.37 14.62 31.26
C LYS A 186 10.96 14.44 29.81
N PHE A 187 9.90 15.12 29.39
CA PHE A 187 9.51 15.15 27.99
C PHE A 187 10.55 15.89 27.16
N GLU A 188 10.90 15.33 25.99
CA GLU A 188 11.80 15.96 25.02
C GLU A 188 11.08 16.11 23.68
N THR A 189 11.23 17.26 23.02
CA THR A 189 10.56 17.54 21.74
C THR A 189 10.95 16.57 20.63
N ARG A 190 12.18 16.00 20.69
CA ARG A 190 12.62 14.94 19.78
C ARG A 190 11.74 13.69 19.81
N TYR A 191 10.94 13.48 20.86
CA TYR A 191 10.01 12.35 20.92
C TYR A 191 8.93 12.43 19.85
N PHE A 192 8.69 13.59 19.22
CA PHE A 192 7.84 13.68 18.04
C PHE A 192 8.48 13.08 16.76
N ASN A 193 9.80 12.90 16.71
CA ASN A 193 10.47 12.39 15.51
C ASN A 193 10.05 10.97 15.17
N GLY A 194 9.70 10.71 13.91
CA GLY A 194 9.38 9.36 13.44
C GLY A 194 8.30 9.33 12.37
N ALA A 195 7.90 8.12 11.99
CA ALA A 195 6.78 7.85 11.10
C ALA A 195 5.55 7.46 11.91
N TYR A 196 4.38 7.97 11.51
CA TYR A 196 3.10 7.71 12.14
C TYR A 196 2.07 7.36 11.08
N LYS A 197 1.26 6.34 11.34
CA LYS A 197 0.03 6.11 10.61
C LYS A 197 -1.02 7.11 11.10
N LEU A 198 -1.29 8.13 10.28
CA LEU A 198 -2.27 9.19 10.55
C LEU A 198 -3.64 8.76 10.02
N HIS A 199 -4.68 8.99 10.83
CA HIS A 199 -6.09 8.84 10.47
C HIS A 199 -6.84 10.11 10.85
N ASP A 200 -7.62 10.62 9.92
CA ASP A 200 -8.32 11.90 10.03
C ASP A 200 -9.79 11.76 9.59
N ASP A 201 -10.71 12.11 10.51
CA ASP A 201 -12.17 12.06 10.32
C ASP A 201 -12.71 10.72 9.77
N GLY A 202 -11.94 9.64 9.90
CA GLY A 202 -12.22 8.34 9.26
C GLY A 202 -12.22 8.35 7.72
N ARG A 203 -11.91 9.49 7.09
CA ARG A 203 -11.98 9.70 5.63
C ARG A 203 -10.62 9.74 4.96
N ARG A 204 -9.61 10.15 5.70
CA ARG A 204 -8.24 10.29 5.21
C ARG A 204 -7.30 9.51 6.09
N SER A 205 -6.33 8.89 5.46
CA SER A 205 -5.24 8.22 6.14
C SER A 205 -3.97 8.30 5.30
N GLY A 206 -2.83 8.11 5.96
CA GLY A 206 -1.53 8.09 5.32
C GLY A 206 -0.41 7.95 6.33
N THR A 207 0.82 7.91 5.83
CA THR A 207 2.01 7.86 6.67
C THR A 207 2.60 9.26 6.80
N LEU A 208 2.60 9.78 8.02
CA LEU A 208 3.13 11.07 8.43
C LEU A 208 4.55 10.90 8.96
N HIS A 209 5.53 11.49 8.29
CA HIS A 209 6.91 11.59 8.77
C HIS A 209 7.13 12.95 9.42
N LEU A 210 7.58 12.96 10.67
CA LEU A 210 7.90 14.17 11.43
C LEU A 210 9.36 14.19 11.82
N LYS A 211 9.94 15.38 11.74
CA LYS A 211 11.25 15.74 12.28
C LYS A 211 11.12 17.08 13.01
N VAL A 212 11.62 17.12 14.22
CA VAL A 212 11.64 18.28 15.10
C VAL A 212 13.08 18.67 15.36
N ASP A 213 13.38 19.95 15.14
CA ASP A 213 14.70 20.50 15.39
C ASP A 213 14.86 20.97 16.85
N ALA A 214 16.05 21.52 17.16
CA ALA A 214 16.34 22.03 18.50
C ALA A 214 15.50 23.26 18.91
N LYS A 215 14.89 23.97 17.94
CA LYS A 215 14.03 25.13 18.17
C LYS A 215 12.55 24.75 18.31
N GLY A 216 12.23 23.45 18.14
CA GLY A 216 10.87 22.95 18.16
C GLY A 216 10.12 23.16 16.84
N GLU A 217 10.82 23.53 15.76
CA GLU A 217 10.22 23.61 14.43
C GLU A 217 10.04 22.19 13.88
N VAL A 218 8.87 21.95 13.29
CA VAL A 218 8.46 20.67 12.74
C VAL A 218 8.55 20.73 11.23
N SER A 219 9.21 19.75 10.63
CA SER A 219 9.24 19.52 9.19
C SER A 219 9.01 18.05 8.89
N GLY A 220 8.61 17.74 7.65
CA GLY A 220 8.52 16.38 7.18
C GLY A 220 7.57 16.23 6.01
N HIS A 221 7.03 15.03 5.84
CA HIS A 221 6.21 14.70 4.67
C HIS A 221 5.06 13.76 5.04
N PHE A 222 3.95 13.89 4.35
CA PHE A 222 2.79 13.02 4.45
C PHE A 222 2.60 12.26 3.14
N TYR A 223 2.59 10.93 3.20
CA TYR A 223 2.24 10.08 2.06
C TYR A 223 0.79 9.62 2.22
N SER A 224 -0.08 10.07 1.33
CA SER A 224 -1.51 9.74 1.36
C SER A 224 -1.78 8.29 0.95
N ASP A 225 -2.62 7.58 1.71
CA ASP A 225 -3.03 6.21 1.34
C ASP A 225 -3.94 6.19 0.10
N LYS A 226 -4.56 7.32 -0.24
CA LYS A 226 -5.52 7.42 -1.34
C LYS A 226 -4.83 7.34 -2.71
N ASP A 227 -3.70 8.02 -2.84
CA ASP A 227 -3.02 8.27 -4.11
C ASP A 227 -1.51 8.03 -4.04
N GLY A 228 -0.96 7.71 -2.87
CA GLY A 228 0.48 7.56 -2.63
C GLY A 228 1.27 8.86 -2.75
N GLN A 229 0.60 9.99 -2.96
CA GLN A 229 1.24 11.27 -3.21
C GLN A 229 1.90 11.80 -1.94
N LYS A 230 3.08 12.40 -2.13
CA LYS A 230 3.85 13.08 -1.10
C LYS A 230 3.37 14.53 -0.96
N TYR A 231 3.08 14.93 0.27
CA TYR A 231 2.68 16.29 0.65
C TYR A 231 3.61 16.83 1.73
N GLU A 232 3.93 18.12 1.67
CA GLU A 232 4.85 18.76 2.62
C GLU A 232 4.17 19.01 3.97
N VAL A 233 4.94 18.78 5.05
CA VAL A 233 4.51 18.99 6.42
C VAL A 233 5.38 20.06 7.07
N SER A 234 4.75 21.01 7.75
CA SER A 234 5.44 22.04 8.53
C SER A 234 4.64 22.38 9.78
N GLY A 235 5.30 22.86 10.83
CA GLY A 235 4.64 23.13 12.10
C GLY A 235 5.60 23.50 13.22
N LYS A 236 5.11 23.45 14.45
CA LYS A 236 5.86 23.78 15.66
C LYS A 236 5.36 23.00 16.88
N VAL A 237 6.29 22.66 17.77
CA VAL A 237 5.98 22.13 19.10
C VAL A 237 5.71 23.29 20.05
N SER A 238 4.64 23.21 20.84
CA SER A 238 4.31 24.23 21.84
C SER A 238 5.38 24.24 22.94
N PRO A 239 5.82 25.42 23.43
CA PRO A 239 6.70 25.49 24.59
C PRO A 239 5.98 25.09 25.90
N ASN A 240 4.65 25.23 25.94
CA ASN A 240 3.83 24.87 27.10
C ASN A 240 2.41 24.41 26.67
N PRO A 241 2.02 23.14 26.89
CA PRO A 241 2.88 22.04 27.33
C PRO A 241 3.79 21.55 26.18
N GLN A 242 5.00 21.05 26.52
CA GLN A 242 5.98 20.58 25.53
C GLN A 242 5.56 19.36 24.71
N HIS A 243 4.51 18.66 25.14
CA HIS A 243 3.94 17.50 24.44
C HIS A 243 2.76 17.86 23.52
N LYS A 244 2.52 19.15 23.27
CA LYS A 244 1.58 19.64 22.25
C LYS A 244 2.34 19.98 20.96
N ILE A 245 1.77 19.61 19.81
CA ILE A 245 2.27 19.92 18.48
C ILE A 245 1.17 20.55 17.63
N ASP A 246 1.52 21.60 16.89
CA ASP A 246 0.68 22.21 15.87
C ASP A 246 1.39 22.05 14.52
N PHE A 247 0.76 21.42 13.53
CA PHE A 247 1.35 21.24 12.20
C PHE A 247 0.30 21.34 11.11
N PHE A 248 0.73 21.47 9.86
CA PHE A 248 -0.15 21.47 8.71
C PHE A 248 0.44 20.65 7.57
N ILE A 249 -0.46 20.11 6.74
CA ILE A 249 -0.14 19.41 5.50
C ILE A 249 -0.55 20.32 4.35
N THR A 250 0.37 20.56 3.42
CA THR A 250 0.13 21.37 2.23
C THR A 250 -0.31 20.49 1.07
N TYR A 251 -1.58 20.62 0.68
CA TYR A 251 -2.14 19.99 -0.52
C TYR A 251 -2.13 20.98 -1.71
N PRO A 252 -2.31 20.52 -2.96
CA PRO A 252 -2.19 21.39 -4.14
C PRO A 252 -3.11 22.62 -4.18
N ARG A 253 -4.21 22.60 -3.41
CA ARG A 253 -5.22 23.68 -3.41
C ARG A 253 -5.62 24.14 -2.01
N THR A 254 -5.11 23.52 -0.95
CA THR A 254 -5.60 23.76 0.41
C THR A 254 -4.56 23.32 1.43
N MET A 255 -4.75 23.76 2.67
CA MET A 255 -3.93 23.36 3.82
C MET A 255 -4.84 22.75 4.87
N GLN A 256 -4.42 21.63 5.44
CA GLN A 256 -5.08 21.06 6.60
C GLN A 256 -4.23 21.29 7.83
N PHE A 257 -4.82 21.90 8.85
CA PHE A 257 -4.17 22.20 10.12
C PHE A 257 -4.48 21.10 11.12
N PHE A 258 -3.52 20.79 11.99
CA PHE A 258 -3.61 19.78 13.03
C PHE A 258 -3.07 20.34 14.34
N THR A 259 -3.80 20.11 15.42
CA THR A 259 -3.36 20.39 16.79
C THR A 259 -3.49 19.11 17.59
N GLY A 260 -2.36 18.58 18.08
CA GLY A 260 -2.32 17.29 18.76
C GLY A 260 -1.46 17.26 20.00
N PHE A 261 -1.64 16.20 20.78
CA PHE A 261 -0.86 15.88 21.98
C PHE A 261 -0.24 14.49 21.84
N LEU A 262 1.07 14.39 22.08
CA LEU A 262 1.77 13.10 22.13
C LEU A 262 1.56 12.45 23.50
N PHE A 263 1.19 11.18 23.50
CA PHE A 263 1.09 10.40 24.75
C PHE A 263 2.46 10.27 25.40
N THR A 264 2.62 10.87 26.58
CA THR A 264 3.92 10.98 27.26
C THR A 264 4.39 9.69 27.92
N GLY A 265 3.48 8.73 28.19
CA GLY A 265 3.87 7.45 28.82
C GLY A 265 4.73 6.56 27.92
N ASN A 266 4.52 6.59 26.61
CA ASN A 266 5.22 5.71 25.67
C ASN A 266 5.57 6.36 24.32
N GLY A 267 5.11 7.60 24.06
CA GLY A 267 5.32 8.29 22.78
C GLY A 267 4.67 7.58 21.59
N ALA A 268 3.69 6.70 21.82
CA ALA A 268 3.19 5.79 20.79
C ALA A 268 2.09 6.42 19.91
N ALA A 269 1.40 7.45 20.37
CA ALA A 269 0.31 8.05 19.63
C ALA A 269 0.19 9.56 19.84
N ILE A 270 -0.22 10.26 18.79
CA ILE A 270 -0.64 11.66 18.79
C ILE A 270 -2.15 11.68 18.57
N THR A 271 -2.89 12.45 19.35
CA THR A 271 -4.34 12.62 19.14
C THR A 271 -4.71 14.09 19.28
N GLY A 272 -5.78 14.51 18.59
CA GLY A 272 -6.26 15.88 18.69
C GLY A 272 -7.26 16.23 17.61
N THR A 273 -7.26 17.49 17.21
CA THR A 273 -8.18 18.04 16.21
C THR A 273 -7.46 18.39 14.92
N SER A 274 -8.18 18.28 13.82
CA SER A 274 -7.76 18.72 12.50
C SER A 274 -8.78 19.72 11.96
N ARG A 275 -8.34 20.64 11.10
CA ARG A 275 -9.20 21.62 10.46
C ARG A 275 -8.86 21.74 8.99
N LEU A 276 -9.85 21.51 8.14
CA LEU A 276 -9.78 21.69 6.69
C LEU A 276 -11.00 22.49 6.23
N GLU A 277 -10.79 23.59 5.51
CA GLU A 277 -11.88 24.41 4.93
C GLU A 277 -12.97 24.76 5.97
N MET A 278 -12.56 25.24 7.16
CA MET A 278 -13.40 25.59 8.31
C MET A 278 -14.14 24.43 9.01
N ARG A 279 -13.99 23.19 8.54
CA ARG A 279 -14.52 22.01 9.22
C ARG A 279 -13.48 21.48 10.20
N GLU A 280 -13.83 21.44 11.48
CA GLU A 280 -13.03 20.82 12.54
C GLU A 280 -13.46 19.37 12.79
N THR A 281 -12.50 18.47 12.88
CA THR A 281 -12.71 17.02 13.05
C THR A 281 -11.65 16.42 13.98
N GLY A 282 -11.85 15.19 14.42
CA GLY A 282 -10.84 14.46 15.21
C GLY A 282 -9.81 13.74 14.33
N PHE A 283 -8.59 13.63 14.83
CA PHE A 283 -7.56 12.77 14.25
C PHE A 283 -6.83 11.97 15.33
N TYR A 284 -6.22 10.87 14.89
CA TYR A 284 -5.23 10.16 15.67
C TYR A 284 -4.09 9.69 14.75
N ALA A 285 -2.87 9.63 15.28
CA ALA A 285 -1.70 9.15 14.58
C ALA A 285 -0.95 8.16 15.46
N VAL A 286 -0.73 6.93 14.98
CA VAL A 286 -0.03 5.88 15.72
C VAL A 286 1.37 5.71 15.16
N ARG A 287 2.39 5.75 16.01
CA ARG A 287 3.78 5.56 15.58
C ARG A 287 3.95 4.19 14.93
N GLU A 288 4.58 4.16 13.76
CA GLU A 288 4.94 2.91 13.09
C GLU A 288 6.02 2.17 13.91
N LYS A 289 5.93 0.83 13.97
CA LYS A 289 6.78 -0.05 14.80
C LYS A 289 7.82 -0.81 13.99
#